data_AF-X1AUS5-F1
#
_entry.id   AF-X1AUS5-F1
#
_cell.length_a   1.000
_cell.length_b   1.000
_cell.length_c   1.000
_cell.angle_alpha   90.00
_cell.angle_beta   90.00
_cell.angle_gamma   90.00
#
_symmetry.space_group_name_H-M   'P 1'
#
loop_
_entity.id
_entity.type
_entity.pdbx_description
1 polymer ?
#
loop_
_entity_poly.entity_id
_entity_poly.type
_entity_poly.pdbx_seq_one_letter_code
_entity_poly.pdbx_strand_id
1 'polypeptide(L)'
;MKKQEDLVWNKVLDLIKAELNIPTFKTWFENTRPISVDNSTLLVSVPNRFAKEWLESRYLSLINNSIKRVTSDSCSVEIVVDKNSLVDSHSKPTKAIGFLSNLFLKLLNIYYILSNKLNWVRLQL
;
A
#
# COMPACT_ATOMS: atom_id res chain seq x y z
N MET A 1 7.68 20.54 16.26
CA MET A 1 6.32 20.09 16.60
C MET A 1 5.94 19.03 15.58
N LYS A 2 5.52 17.83 15.99
CA LYS A 2 5.04 16.81 15.03
C LYS A 2 3.72 17.30 14.44
N LYS A 3 3.55 17.19 13.13
CA LYS A 3 2.31 17.60 12.48
C LYS A 3 1.21 16.57 12.74
N GLN A 4 -0.05 16.99 12.69
CA GLN A 4 -1.18 16.13 13.05
C GLN A 4 -1.29 14.92 12.10
N GLU A 5 -1.08 15.15 10.82
CA GLU A 5 -1.08 14.14 9.77
C GLU A 5 0.00 13.07 10.00
N ASP A 6 1.17 13.45 10.53
CA ASP A 6 2.22 12.50 10.92
C ASP A 6 1.76 11.61 12.07
N LEU A 7 1.09 12.18 13.08
CA LEU A 7 0.61 11.43 14.24
C LEU A 7 -0.47 10.43 13.83
N VAL A 8 -1.40 10.84 12.97
CA VAL A 8 -2.47 9.96 12.46
C VAL A 8 -1.88 8.85 11.60
N TRP A 9 -1.04 9.18 10.61
CA TRP A 9 -0.51 8.18 9.70
C TRP A 9 0.42 7.18 10.40
N ASN A 10 1.24 7.61 11.37
CA ASN A 10 2.06 6.68 12.13
C ASN A 10 1.22 5.65 12.91
N LYS A 11 0.12 6.07 13.53
CA LYS A 11 -0.80 5.14 14.20
C LYS A 11 -1.45 4.17 13.20
N VAL A 12 -1.80 4.66 12.02
CA VAL A 12 -2.32 3.81 10.93
C VAL A 12 -1.28 2.79 10.48
N LEU A 13 -0.03 3.21 10.29
CA LEU A 13 1.08 2.33 9.94
C LEU A 13 1.33 1.26 11.01
N ASP A 14 1.21 1.60 12.30
CA ASP A 14 1.36 0.63 13.39
C ASP A 14 0.27 -0.46 13.34
N LEU A 15 -0.99 -0.08 13.07
CA LEU A 15 -2.09 -1.04 12.88
C LEU A 15 -1.83 -1.94 11.67
N ILE A 16 -1.46 -1.35 10.53
CA ILE A 16 -1.17 -2.10 9.31
C ILE A 16 0.02 -3.05 9.50
N LYS A 17 1.05 -2.61 10.22
CA LYS A 17 2.24 -3.43 10.53
C LYS A 17 1.90 -4.62 11.42
N ALA A 18 0.90 -4.52 12.28
CA ALA A 18 0.42 -5.65 13.08
C ALA A 18 -0.36 -6.67 12.25
N GLU A 19 -1.02 -6.23 11.17
CA GLU A 19 -1.83 -7.10 10.29
C GLU A 19 -1.02 -7.72 9.13
N LEU A 20 0.17 -7.18 8.82
CA LEU A 20 1.02 -7.63 7.71
C LEU A 20 2.35 -8.22 8.17
N ASN A 21 2.92 -9.10 7.35
CA ASN A 21 4.30 -9.51 7.54
C ASN A 21 5.28 -8.37 7.22
N ILE A 22 6.45 -8.40 7.87
CA ILE A 22 7.47 -7.34 7.77
C ILE A 22 7.90 -7.05 6.32
N PRO A 23 8.16 -8.06 5.45
CA PRO A 23 8.54 -7.79 4.05
C PRO A 23 7.47 -7.04 3.25
N THR A 24 6.19 -7.43 3.41
CA THR A 24 5.06 -6.75 2.74
C THR A 24 4.95 -5.30 3.20
N PHE A 25 5.04 -5.07 4.52
CA PHE A 25 4.99 -3.73 5.09
C PHE A 25 6.11 -2.84 4.55
N LYS A 26 7.37 -3.32 4.60
CA LYS A 26 8.53 -2.57 4.08
C LYS A 26 8.41 -2.21 2.61
N THR A 27 7.86 -3.13 1.81
CA THR A 27 7.73 -2.93 0.37
C THR A 27 6.72 -1.85 0.03
N TRP A 28 5.55 -1.86 0.68
CA TRP A 28 4.41 -1.06 0.24
C TRP A 28 4.10 0.16 1.11
N PHE A 29 4.48 0.13 2.39
CA PHE A 29 4.04 1.13 3.37
C PHE A 29 5.18 1.98 3.94
N GLU A 30 6.41 1.43 4.06
CA GLU A 30 7.55 2.13 4.70
C GLU A 30 7.92 3.46 4.03
N ASN A 31 7.72 3.56 2.71
CA ASN A 31 8.03 4.77 1.93
C ASN A 31 6.80 5.65 1.64
N THR A 32 5.71 5.46 2.38
CA THR A 32 4.52 6.32 2.30
C THR A 32 4.63 7.50 3.25
N ARG A 33 4.08 8.65 2.88
CA ARG A 33 4.08 9.84 3.75
C ARG A 33 2.75 10.56 3.72
N PRO A 34 2.24 11.03 4.86
CA PRO A 34 1.07 11.89 4.87
C PRO A 34 1.44 13.25 4.27
N ILE A 35 0.51 13.82 3.51
CA ILE A 35 0.65 15.17 2.92
C ILE A 35 -0.20 16.16 3.71
N SER A 36 -1.44 15.80 3.95
CA SER A 36 -2.41 16.60 4.70
C SER A 36 -3.46 15.69 5.32
N VAL A 37 -4.05 16.15 6.41
CA VAL A 37 -5.23 15.54 7.01
C VAL A 37 -6.26 16.63 7.24
N ASP A 38 -7.43 16.43 6.64
CA ASP A 38 -8.61 17.26 6.88
C ASP A 38 -9.65 16.45 7.67
N ASN A 39 -10.78 17.06 8.03
CA ASN A 39 -11.81 16.40 8.84
C ASN A 39 -12.40 15.13 8.19
N SER A 40 -12.32 15.02 6.86
CA SER A 40 -12.91 13.92 6.09
C SER A 40 -11.91 13.07 5.31
N THR A 41 -10.69 13.56 5.09
CA THR A 41 -9.78 12.93 4.12
C THR A 41 -8.32 13.06 4.53
N LEU A 42 -7.61 11.92 4.51
CA LEU A 42 -6.18 11.83 4.71
C LEU A 42 -5.50 11.63 3.35
N LEU A 43 -4.68 12.59 2.95
CA LEU A 43 -3.92 12.54 1.70
C LEU A 43 -2.56 11.88 1.97
N VAL A 44 -2.27 10.79 1.26
CA VAL A 44 -1.03 10.00 1.42
C VAL A 44 -0.26 9.94 0.11
N SER A 45 1.02 10.29 0.17
CA SER A 45 1.96 10.16 -0.94
C SER A 45 2.61 8.79 -0.99
N VAL A 46 2.84 8.30 -2.21
CA VAL A 46 3.59 7.08 -2.52
C VAL A 46 4.74 7.39 -3.49
N PRO A 47 5.81 6.58 -3.51
CA PRO A 47 7.00 6.89 -4.31
C PRO A 47 6.79 6.82 -5.83
N ASN A 48 5.84 6.04 -6.31
CA ASN A 48 5.57 5.86 -7.75
C ASN A 48 4.14 5.37 -8.03
N ARG A 49 3.75 5.36 -9.31
CA ARG A 49 2.44 4.91 -9.77
C ARG A 49 2.13 3.45 -9.45
N PHE A 50 3.12 2.55 -9.52
CA PHE A 50 2.88 1.13 -9.21
C PHE A 50 2.50 0.92 -7.75
N ALA A 51 3.16 1.64 -6.83
CA ALA A 51 2.81 1.62 -5.42
C ALA A 51 1.38 2.12 -5.20
N LYS A 52 0.98 3.19 -5.91
CA LYS A 52 -0.39 3.70 -5.86
C LYS A 52 -1.39 2.62 -6.29
N GLU A 53 -1.25 2.09 -7.50
CA GLU A 53 -2.17 1.10 -8.07
C GLU A 53 -2.27 -0.16 -7.21
N TRP A 54 -1.14 -0.62 -6.65
CA TRP A 54 -1.13 -1.80 -5.80
C TRP A 54 -1.83 -1.57 -4.45
N LEU A 55 -1.54 -0.45 -3.79
CA LEU A 55 -2.20 -0.11 -2.52
C LEU A 55 -3.70 0.09 -2.73
N GLU A 56 -4.12 0.77 -3.79
CA GLU A 56 -5.53 0.96 -4.15
C GLU A 56 -6.23 -0.38 -4.46
N SER A 57 -5.57 -1.28 -5.20
CA SER A 57 -6.17 -2.55 -5.59
C SER A 57 -6.25 -3.57 -4.44
N ARG A 58 -5.22 -3.65 -3.59
CA ARG A 58 -5.07 -4.74 -2.61
C ARG A 58 -5.27 -4.33 -1.17
N TYR A 59 -4.94 -3.09 -0.81
CA TYR A 59 -4.86 -2.67 0.58
C TYR A 59 -5.77 -1.49 0.94
N LEU A 60 -6.55 -0.97 0.00
CA LEU A 60 -7.43 0.16 0.25
C LEU A 60 -8.42 -0.09 1.39
N SER A 61 -8.97 -1.31 1.46
CA SER A 61 -9.85 -1.72 2.58
C SER A 61 -9.12 -1.72 3.93
N LEU A 62 -7.92 -2.31 3.97
CA LEU A 62 -7.07 -2.32 5.17
C LEU A 62 -6.71 -0.91 5.63
N ILE A 63 -6.31 -0.04 4.70
CA ILE A 63 -5.94 1.35 4.97
C ILE A 63 -7.14 2.11 5.52
N ASN A 64 -8.31 2.04 4.86
CA ASN A 64 -9.51 2.72 5.32
C ASN A 64 -9.96 2.23 6.70
N ASN A 65 -9.95 0.92 6.95
CA ASN A 65 -10.31 0.37 8.26
C ASN A 65 -9.34 0.83 9.35
N SER A 66 -8.05 0.91 9.04
CA SER A 66 -7.03 1.40 9.96
C SER A 66 -7.20 2.88 10.27
N ILE A 67 -7.50 3.71 9.26
CA ILE A 67 -7.79 5.14 9.44
C ILE A 67 -9.02 5.33 10.33
N LYS A 68 -10.12 4.64 10.03
CA LYS A 68 -11.36 4.71 10.81
C LYS A 68 -11.16 4.39 12.30
N ARG A 69 -10.34 3.39 12.61
CA ARG A 69 -9.96 3.06 14.00
C ARG A 69 -9.17 4.18 14.69
N VAL A 70 -8.38 4.95 13.94
CA VAL A 70 -7.57 6.05 14.48
C VAL A 70 -8.35 7.36 14.57
N THR A 71 -9.27 7.62 13.63
CA THR A 71 -9.99 8.90 13.47
C THR A 71 -11.47 8.83 13.87
N SER A 72 -11.94 7.73 14.46
CA SER A 72 -13.34 7.53 14.87
C SER A 72 -14.35 7.68 13.72
N ASP A 73 -14.12 6.91 12.64
CA ASP A 73 -15.06 6.63 11.54
C ASP A 73 -15.39 7.72 10.50
N SER A 74 -14.87 8.95 10.60
CA SER A 74 -15.22 10.03 9.65
C SER A 74 -14.23 10.29 8.50
N CYS A 75 -13.13 9.54 8.40
CA CYS A 75 -12.01 9.87 7.49
C CYS A 75 -11.77 8.79 6.43
N SER A 76 -11.62 9.19 5.17
CA SER A 76 -11.22 8.35 4.02
C SER A 76 -9.77 8.61 3.61
N VAL A 77 -9.17 7.69 2.84
CA VAL A 77 -7.83 7.90 2.27
C VAL A 77 -7.88 8.31 0.80
N GLU A 78 -7.01 9.23 0.41
CA GLU A 78 -6.67 9.48 -0.99
C GLU A 78 -5.16 9.25 -1.19
N ILE A 79 -4.80 8.47 -2.21
CA ILE A 79 -3.42 8.09 -2.51
C ILE A 79 -2.94 8.84 -3.75
N VAL A 80 -1.82 9.56 -3.62
CA VAL A 80 -1.20 10.32 -4.71
C VAL A 80 0.27 9.96 -4.89
N VAL A 81 0.78 10.10 -6.11
CA VAL A 81 2.21 9.91 -6.36
C VAL A 81 2.94 11.18 -5.92
N ASP A 82 4.02 11.02 -5.16
CA ASP A 82 4.88 12.13 -4.78
C ASP A 82 5.39 12.82 -6.05
N LYS A 83 5.21 14.14 -6.14
CA LYS A 83 5.68 14.95 -7.27
C LYS A 83 7.10 15.45 -7.08
N ASN A 84 7.62 15.38 -5.85
CA ASN A 84 8.97 15.79 -5.49
C ASN A 84 9.98 14.64 -5.54
N SER A 85 9.53 13.40 -5.76
CA SER A 85 10.43 12.33 -6.16
C SER A 85 10.92 12.64 -7.58
N LEU A 86 12.15 13.15 -7.66
CA LEU A 86 12.91 13.46 -8.88
C LEU A 86 13.20 12.18 -9.69
N VAL A 87 12.17 11.44 -10.09
CA VAL A 87 12.29 10.33 -11.02
C VAL A 87 11.81 10.86 -12.36
N ASP A 88 12.77 11.44 -13.08
CA ASP A 88 12.68 11.74 -14.50
C ASP A 88 12.04 10.58 -15.25
N SER A 89 11.10 10.91 -16.14
CA SER A 89 10.34 10.04 -17.03
C SER A 89 11.20 9.17 -17.98
N HIS A 90 12.53 9.12 -17.82
CA HIS A 90 13.47 8.32 -18.62
C HIS A 90 14.66 7.70 -17.88
N SER A 91 14.74 7.73 -16.55
CA SER A 91 15.88 7.12 -15.85
C SER A 91 15.59 5.69 -15.38
N LYS A 92 16.53 4.78 -15.72
CA LYS A 92 16.45 3.34 -15.47
C LYS A 92 16.22 3.06 -13.97
N PRO A 93 15.48 1.97 -13.66
CA PRO A 93 15.23 1.56 -12.29
C PRO A 93 16.54 1.23 -11.55
N THR A 94 16.99 2.13 -10.68
CA THR A 94 18.26 1.98 -9.96
C THR A 94 18.10 1.05 -8.76
N LYS A 95 18.70 -0.15 -8.88
CA LYS A 95 19.05 -1.17 -7.87
C LYS A 95 17.94 -1.76 -6.95
N ALA A 96 16.81 -1.12 -6.72
CA ALA A 96 15.71 -1.70 -5.92
C ALA A 96 14.75 -2.60 -6.73
N ILE A 97 14.70 -2.43 -8.05
CA ILE A 97 13.72 -3.11 -8.94
C ILE A 97 14.07 -4.59 -9.19
N GLY A 98 15.33 -5.00 -9.02
CA GLY A 98 15.73 -6.40 -9.16
C GLY A 98 15.15 -7.32 -8.09
N PHE A 99 14.83 -6.77 -6.90
CA PHE A 99 14.19 -7.52 -5.82
C PHE A 99 12.66 -7.59 -6.00
N LEU A 100 12.07 -6.50 -6.50
CA LEU A 100 10.62 -6.36 -6.66
C LEU A 100 10.08 -7.20 -7.83
N SER A 101 10.82 -7.34 -8.93
CA SER A 101 10.36 -8.19 -10.05
C SER A 101 10.21 -9.65 -9.61
N ASN A 102 11.14 -10.18 -8.83
CA ASN A 102 11.15 -11.60 -8.48
C ASN A 102 10.18 -11.96 -7.35
N LEU A 103 9.98 -11.07 -6.37
CA LEU A 103 9.03 -11.30 -5.27
C LEU A 103 7.58 -11.05 -5.72
N PHE A 104 7.34 -10.01 -6.52
CA PHE A 104 6.03 -9.71 -7.10
C PHE A 104 5.57 -10.82 -8.04
N LEU A 105 6.44 -11.32 -8.92
CA LEU A 105 6.11 -12.45 -9.80
C LEU A 105 5.91 -13.76 -9.03
N LYS A 106 6.66 -14.03 -7.96
CA LYS A 106 6.41 -15.21 -7.11
C LYS A 106 5.07 -15.13 -6.38
N LEU A 107 4.73 -13.98 -5.81
CA LEU A 107 3.46 -13.79 -5.11
C LEU A 107 2.26 -13.81 -6.07
N LEU A 108 2.40 -13.22 -7.26
CA LEU A 108 1.37 -13.27 -8.30
C LEU A 108 1.21 -14.68 -8.88
N ASN A 109 2.30 -15.43 -9.08
CA ASN A 109 2.26 -16.81 -9.56
C ASN A 109 1.62 -17.75 -8.52
N ILE A 110 1.98 -17.62 -7.24
CA ILE A 110 1.34 -18.39 -6.15
C ILE A 110 -0.16 -18.08 -6.07
N TYR A 111 -0.54 -16.81 -6.18
CA TYR A 111 -1.96 -16.40 -6.21
C TYR A 111 -2.70 -16.98 -7.42
N TYR A 112 -2.12 -16.90 -8.62
CA TYR A 112 -2.69 -17.46 -9.85
C TYR A 112 -2.85 -18.99 -9.77
N ILE A 113 -1.86 -19.69 -9.20
CA ILE A 113 -1.91 -21.14 -8.98
C ILE A 113 -3.01 -21.52 -7.98
N LEU A 114 -3.15 -20.79 -6.87
CA LEU A 114 -4.19 -21.03 -5.86
C LEU A 114 -5.59 -20.70 -6.38
N SER A 115 -5.75 -19.61 -7.12
CA SER A 115 -7.05 -19.21 -7.69
C SER A 115 -7.54 -20.18 -8.77
N ASN A 116 -6.63 -20.76 -9.56
CA ASN A 116 -7.03 -21.76 -10.54
C ASN A 116 -7.27 -23.13 -9.90
N LYS A 117 -6.55 -23.50 -8.83
CA LYS A 117 -6.72 -24.82 -8.18
C LYS A 117 -8.04 -24.97 -7.42
N LEU A 118 -8.72 -23.87 -7.04
CA LEU A 118 -10.05 -23.93 -6.40
C LEU A 118 -11.20 -24.12 -7.39
N ASN A 119 -11.01 -23.82 -8.68
CA ASN A 119 -12.06 -24.01 -9.70
C ASN A 119 -12.19 -25.46 -10.18
N TRP A 120 -11.15 -26.29 -10.05
CA TRP A 120 -11.18 -27.69 -10.52
C TRP A 120 -11.90 -28.67 -9.59
N VAL A 121 -12.07 -28.34 -8.31
CA VAL A 121 -12.78 -29.22 -7.35
C VAL A 121 -14.31 -29.10 -7.47
N ARG A 122 -14.81 -28.08 -8.17
CA ARG A 122 -16.24 -27.83 -8.35
C ARG A 122 -16.81 -28.33 -9.69
N LEU A 123 -15.97 -28.94 -10.53
CA LEU A 123 -16.31 -29.47 -11.86
C LEU A 123 -16.18 -31.00 -11.97
N GLN A 124 -16.02 -31.69 -10.83
CA GLN A 124 -15.97 -33.16 -10.72
C GLN A 124 -17.07 -33.74 -9.82
N LEU A 125 -18.15 -32.99 -9.57
CA LEU A 125 -19.39 -33.51 -8.98
C LEU A 125 -20.56 -33.22 -9.91
#